data_AF-A0A1B6JXN3-F1
#
_entry.id   AF-A0A1B6JXN3-F1
#
_cell.length_a   1.000
_cell.length_b   1.000
_cell.length_c   1.000
_cell.angle_alpha   90.00
_cell.angle_beta   90.00
_cell.angle_gamma   90.00
#
_symmetry.space_group_name_H-M   'P 1'
#
loop_
_entity.id
_entity.type
_entity.pdbx_description
1 polymer ?
#
loop_
_entity_poly.entity_id
_entity_poly.type
_entity_poly.pdbx_seq_one_letter_code
_entity_poly.pdbx_strand_id
1 'polypeptide(L)'
;DQWKKDKELKRNVAKASALSNEKDVILARIDELPAWVFFPDVERCEWLNRILLQVWPNVNHYAKDVIKDIIEPNINVALAEYKMSGFKFQKMRLGTIPPRFGGIKVYDKNTSRNEIIMDVDVFYAGDCDISFVLSGFSGGIKDFQIHGLLRIVMKPLITTMPLVGGLQIFFLNNPAIDFNLVGVADLLDMPGLSDMLRRIIVEQVAAMMVLPNKLPIKLSEAV
;
A
#
# COMPACT_ATOMS: atom_id res chain seq x y z
N ASP A 1 -25.15 -6.61 10.84
CA ASP A 1 -24.63 -5.63 11.83
C ASP A 1 -23.27 -5.93 12.42
N GLN A 2 -22.95 -7.16 12.84
CA GLN A 2 -21.60 -7.48 13.37
C GLN A 2 -20.45 -7.23 12.36
N TRP A 3 -20.63 -7.62 11.09
CA TRP A 3 -19.59 -7.40 10.05
C TRP A 3 -19.29 -5.92 9.79
N LYS A 4 -20.31 -5.05 9.84
CA LYS A 4 -20.13 -3.60 9.70
C LYS A 4 -19.39 -3.02 10.90
N LYS A 5 -19.75 -3.43 12.13
CA LYS A 5 -19.07 -3.01 13.36
C LYS A 5 -17.60 -3.46 13.41
N ASP A 6 -17.34 -4.69 13.00
CA ASP A 6 -15.98 -5.25 12.99
C ASP A 6 -15.08 -4.57 11.95
N LYS A 7 -15.66 -4.26 10.77
CA LYS A 7 -15.01 -3.48 9.74
C LYS A 7 -14.72 -2.04 10.20
N GLU A 8 -15.67 -1.41 10.86
CA GLU A 8 -15.55 -0.05 11.39
C GLU A 8 -14.49 0.03 12.50
N LEU A 9 -14.42 -0.98 13.37
CA LEU A 9 -13.38 -1.13 14.39
C LEU A 9 -11.99 -1.23 13.75
N LYS A 10 -11.78 -2.15 12.79
CA LYS A 10 -10.50 -2.29 12.07
C LYS A 10 -10.09 -1.00 11.37
N ARG A 11 -11.04 -0.29 10.77
CA ARG A 11 -10.81 1.00 10.11
C ARG A 11 -10.38 2.09 11.07
N ASN A 12 -11.00 2.16 12.25
CA ASN A 12 -10.67 3.13 13.29
C ASN A 12 -9.29 2.83 13.90
N VAL A 13 -8.95 1.55 14.08
CA VAL A 13 -7.62 1.10 14.53
C VAL A 13 -6.54 1.50 13.52
N ALA A 14 -6.75 1.23 12.22
CA ALA A 14 -5.82 1.65 11.17
C ALA A 14 -5.64 3.17 11.12
N LYS A 15 -6.72 3.96 11.30
CA LYS A 15 -6.63 5.42 11.42
C LYS A 15 -5.84 5.87 12.66
N ALA A 16 -6.09 5.28 13.82
CA ALA A 16 -5.39 5.64 15.05
C ALA A 16 -3.88 5.33 14.97
N SER A 17 -3.51 4.17 14.41
CA SER A 17 -2.12 3.78 14.18
C SER A 17 -1.39 4.73 13.22
N ALA A 18 -2.09 5.23 12.21
CA ALA A 18 -1.54 6.23 11.29
C ALA A 18 -1.43 7.64 11.91
N LEU A 19 -2.40 8.04 12.75
CA LEU A 19 -2.54 9.41 13.28
C LEU A 19 -1.80 9.67 14.61
N SER A 20 -1.13 8.66 15.18
CA SER A 20 -0.14 8.86 16.26
C SER A 20 -0.65 9.30 17.64
N ASN A 21 -1.83 8.87 18.09
CA ASN A 21 -2.23 9.04 19.49
C ASN A 21 -1.84 7.79 20.30
N GLU A 22 -0.69 7.83 20.98
CA GLU A 22 -0.10 6.69 21.70
C GLU A 22 -1.06 6.02 22.69
N LYS A 23 -1.87 6.81 23.41
CA LYS A 23 -2.92 6.28 24.30
C LYS A 23 -4.02 5.58 23.53
N ASP A 24 -4.47 6.12 22.40
CA ASP A 24 -5.58 5.55 21.64
C ASP A 24 -5.16 4.30 20.86
N VAL A 25 -3.91 4.24 20.40
CA VAL A 25 -3.34 3.04 19.76
C VAL A 25 -3.22 1.89 20.76
N ILE A 26 -2.77 2.17 21.99
CA ILE A 26 -2.64 1.16 23.06
C ILE A 26 -4.03 0.75 23.58
N LEU A 27 -4.95 1.71 23.77
CA LEU A 27 -6.31 1.43 24.23
C LEU A 27 -7.17 0.69 23.19
N ALA A 28 -6.91 0.90 21.89
CA ALA A 28 -7.64 0.22 20.81
C ALA A 28 -7.11 -1.20 20.49
N ARG A 29 -5.98 -1.62 21.09
CA ARG A 29 -5.28 -2.90 20.80
C ARG A 29 -4.80 -3.62 22.07
N ILE A 30 -5.66 -3.83 23.06
CA ILE A 30 -5.33 -4.72 24.18
C ILE A 30 -5.05 -6.16 23.69
N ASP A 31 -5.65 -6.58 22.58
CA ASP A 31 -5.53 -7.95 22.05
C ASP A 31 -4.53 -8.11 20.86
N GLU A 32 -4.01 -7.03 20.25
CA GLU A 32 -3.06 -7.08 19.12
C GLU A 32 -1.94 -6.03 19.26
N LEU A 33 -1.05 -6.21 20.23
CA LEU A 33 0.07 -5.30 20.44
C LEU A 33 1.03 -5.31 19.22
N PRO A 34 1.64 -4.17 18.85
CA PRO A 34 2.56 -4.10 17.71
C PRO A 34 3.75 -5.07 17.82
N ALA A 35 4.30 -5.51 16.69
CA ALA A 35 5.37 -6.52 16.65
C ALA A 35 6.60 -6.16 17.50
N TRP A 36 7.00 -4.87 17.57
CA TRP A 36 8.12 -4.41 18.43
C TRP A 36 7.88 -4.60 19.94
N VAL A 37 6.65 -4.87 20.37
CA VAL A 37 6.34 -5.23 21.77
C VAL A 37 6.75 -6.68 22.06
N PHE A 38 6.60 -7.56 21.08
CA PHE A 38 6.84 -9.00 21.22
C PHE A 38 8.22 -9.43 20.71
N PHE A 39 8.80 -8.65 19.80
CA PHE A 39 10.03 -8.97 19.08
C PHE A 39 11.08 -7.89 19.34
N PRO A 40 12.10 -8.17 20.17
CA PRO A 40 13.13 -7.20 20.54
C PRO A 40 14.07 -6.82 19.37
N ASP A 41 14.00 -7.57 18.26
CA ASP A 41 14.75 -7.35 17.02
C ASP A 41 14.00 -6.50 15.99
N VAL A 42 12.78 -6.03 16.32
CA VAL A 42 12.02 -5.10 15.48
C VAL A 42 12.23 -3.69 16.03
N GLU A 43 12.97 -2.87 15.29
CA GLU A 43 13.30 -1.51 15.68
C GLU A 43 12.22 -0.52 15.20
N ARG A 44 11.88 0.45 16.04
CA ARG A 44 11.06 1.60 15.61
C ARG A 44 11.96 2.64 14.96
N CYS A 45 11.68 2.97 13.71
CA CYS A 45 12.49 3.93 12.95
C CYS A 45 11.74 5.26 12.71
N GLU A 46 11.47 6.01 13.79
CA GLU A 46 10.75 7.29 13.67
C GLU A 46 11.49 8.34 12.84
N TRP A 47 12.82 8.28 12.81
CA TRP A 47 13.62 9.14 11.92
C TRP A 47 13.30 8.87 10.44
N LEU A 48 13.03 7.62 10.07
CA LEU A 48 12.66 7.25 8.70
C LEU A 48 11.27 7.77 8.34
N ASN A 49 10.33 7.75 9.29
CA ASN A 49 9.01 8.37 9.12
C ASN A 49 9.14 9.89 8.87
N ARG A 50 10.07 10.57 9.55
CA ARG A 50 10.34 12.01 9.32
C ARG A 50 10.92 12.29 7.94
N ILE A 51 11.82 11.43 7.46
CA ILE A 51 12.37 11.53 6.09
C ILE A 51 11.25 11.32 5.08
N LEU A 52 10.45 10.27 5.26
CA LEU A 52 9.34 9.95 4.37
C LEU A 52 8.35 11.12 4.28
N LEU A 53 8.04 11.77 5.41
CA LEU A 53 7.19 12.97 5.42
C LEU A 53 7.74 14.10 4.53
N GLN A 54 9.05 14.32 4.53
CA GLN A 54 9.68 15.34 3.69
C GLN A 54 9.70 14.96 2.21
N VAL A 55 9.88 13.68 1.90
CA VAL A 55 9.96 13.19 0.52
C VAL A 55 8.57 12.93 -0.08
N TRP A 56 7.54 12.80 0.75
CA TRP A 56 6.16 12.45 0.36
C TRP A 56 5.59 13.26 -0.81
N PRO A 57 5.79 14.59 -0.94
CA PRO A 57 5.32 15.32 -2.11
C PRO A 57 5.91 14.81 -3.43
N ASN A 58 7.17 14.38 -3.42
CA ASN A 58 7.84 13.81 -4.60
C ASN A 58 7.35 12.38 -4.87
N VAL A 59 7.15 11.59 -3.80
CA VAL A 59 6.54 10.24 -3.90
C VAL A 59 5.16 10.35 -4.52
N ASN A 60 4.35 11.33 -4.13
CA ASN A 60 3.03 11.57 -4.70
C ASN A 60 3.09 11.85 -6.21
N HIS A 61 4.11 12.58 -6.67
CA HIS A 61 4.30 12.83 -8.09
C HIS A 61 4.65 11.54 -8.84
N TYR A 62 5.66 10.81 -8.36
CA TYR A 62 6.09 9.55 -8.98
C TYR A 62 4.99 8.48 -8.97
N ALA A 63 4.28 8.34 -7.86
CA ALA A 63 3.21 7.37 -7.73
C ALA A 63 2.06 7.65 -8.71
N LYS A 64 1.82 8.92 -9.06
CA LYS A 64 0.82 9.27 -10.08
C LYS A 64 1.18 8.67 -11.44
N ASP A 65 2.45 8.73 -11.82
CA ASP A 65 2.93 8.17 -13.09
C ASP A 65 2.86 6.64 -13.05
N VAL A 66 3.28 6.00 -11.95
CA VAL A 66 3.15 4.55 -11.76
C VAL A 66 1.68 4.09 -11.87
N ILE A 67 0.76 4.76 -11.20
CA ILE A 67 -0.66 4.39 -11.24
C ILE A 67 -1.22 4.56 -12.66
N LYS A 68 -0.84 5.62 -13.37
CA LYS A 68 -1.34 5.87 -14.71
C LYS A 68 -0.74 4.91 -15.75
N ASP A 69 0.54 4.63 -15.68
CA ASP A 69 1.27 3.89 -16.72
C ASP A 69 1.23 2.38 -16.48
N ILE A 70 1.04 1.93 -15.23
CA ILE A 70 1.05 0.52 -14.85
C ILE A 70 -0.33 0.07 -14.35
N ILE A 71 -0.98 0.82 -13.44
CA ILE A 71 -2.24 0.37 -12.82
C ILE A 71 -3.44 0.53 -13.75
N GLU A 72 -3.60 1.68 -14.38
CA GLU A 72 -4.75 1.96 -15.25
C GLU A 72 -4.89 0.94 -16.40
N PRO A 73 -3.81 0.54 -17.10
CA PRO A 73 -3.89 -0.52 -18.12
C PRO A 73 -4.27 -1.88 -17.52
N ASN A 74 -3.67 -2.26 -16.38
CA ASN A 74 -3.94 -3.55 -15.76
C ASN A 74 -5.38 -3.66 -15.24
N ILE A 75 -5.94 -2.57 -14.69
CA ILE A 75 -7.36 -2.51 -14.31
C ILE A 75 -8.25 -2.67 -15.55
N ASN A 76 -7.93 -2.02 -16.67
CA ASN A 76 -8.70 -2.16 -17.90
C ASN A 76 -8.67 -3.60 -18.45
N VAL A 77 -7.53 -4.29 -18.38
CA VAL A 77 -7.42 -5.70 -18.78
C VAL A 77 -8.28 -6.58 -17.88
N ALA A 78 -8.20 -6.40 -16.56
CA ALA A 78 -9.02 -7.17 -15.61
C ALA A 78 -10.53 -6.90 -15.79
N LEU A 79 -10.93 -5.66 -16.06
CA LEU A 79 -12.33 -5.30 -16.30
C LEU A 79 -12.87 -5.81 -17.63
N ALA A 80 -12.00 -6.00 -18.63
CA ALA A 80 -12.40 -6.54 -19.94
C ALA A 80 -12.96 -7.96 -19.82
N GLU A 81 -12.48 -8.78 -18.87
CA GLU A 81 -13.03 -10.11 -18.57
C GLU A 81 -14.50 -10.06 -18.14
N TYR A 82 -14.92 -8.95 -17.53
CA TYR A 82 -16.29 -8.70 -17.08
C TYR A 82 -17.12 -7.90 -18.11
N LYS A 83 -16.63 -7.76 -19.34
CA LYS A 83 -17.24 -6.94 -20.40
C LYS A 83 -17.42 -5.46 -20.03
N MET A 84 -16.63 -4.97 -19.08
CA MET A 84 -16.58 -3.56 -18.72
C MET A 84 -15.33 -2.92 -19.32
N SER A 85 -15.48 -1.75 -19.92
CA SER A 85 -14.38 -1.07 -20.60
C SER A 85 -14.40 0.43 -20.35
N GLY A 86 -13.24 1.06 -20.57
CA GLY A 86 -13.07 2.50 -20.42
C GLY A 86 -12.89 2.94 -18.97
N PHE A 87 -12.17 2.15 -18.17
CA PHE A 87 -11.71 2.61 -16.87
C PHE A 87 -10.64 3.68 -17.05
N LYS A 88 -10.80 4.83 -16.40
CA LYS A 88 -9.81 5.92 -16.46
C LYS A 88 -9.76 6.69 -15.15
N PHE A 89 -8.56 6.94 -14.63
CA PHE A 89 -8.40 7.86 -13.52
C PHE A 89 -8.58 9.31 -13.99
N GLN A 90 -9.49 10.04 -13.35
CA GLN A 90 -9.71 11.47 -13.60
C GLN A 90 -8.86 12.34 -12.68
N LYS A 91 -8.93 12.05 -11.38
CA LYS A 91 -8.19 12.75 -10.34
C LYS A 91 -7.48 11.71 -9.50
N MET A 92 -6.23 12.00 -9.16
CA MET A 92 -5.43 11.10 -8.38
C MET A 92 -4.58 11.91 -7.43
N ARG A 93 -4.95 11.88 -6.15
CA ARG A 93 -4.20 12.45 -5.05
C ARG A 93 -4.13 11.40 -3.96
N LEU A 94 -2.93 10.94 -3.63
CA LEU A 94 -2.76 10.00 -2.53
C LEU A 94 -3.02 10.67 -1.18
N GLY A 95 -2.81 11.98 -1.08
CA GLY A 95 -3.09 12.77 0.11
C GLY A 95 -1.84 13.45 0.65
N THR A 96 -2.01 14.17 1.76
CA THR A 96 -0.92 14.85 2.46
C THR A 96 -0.29 13.98 3.55
N ILE A 97 -1.00 12.92 3.97
CA ILE A 97 -0.55 12.00 5.02
C ILE A 97 0.28 10.85 4.39
N PRO A 98 1.58 10.74 4.68
CA PRO A 98 2.41 9.63 4.22
C PRO A 98 2.10 8.32 4.95
N PRO A 99 2.52 7.16 4.42
CA PRO A 99 2.54 5.93 5.17
C PRO A 99 3.47 6.06 6.38
N ARG A 100 3.18 5.28 7.41
CA ARG A 100 3.99 5.14 8.60
C ARG A 100 4.63 3.76 8.62
N PHE A 101 5.90 3.72 8.96
CA PHE A 101 6.62 2.50 9.27
C PHE A 101 6.54 2.24 10.77
N GLY A 102 5.92 1.12 11.12
CA GLY A 102 5.69 0.71 12.51
C GLY A 102 6.92 0.02 13.12
N GLY A 103 7.51 -0.92 12.38
CA GLY A 103 8.67 -1.69 12.82
C GLY A 103 9.49 -2.19 11.65
N ILE A 104 10.81 -2.18 11.81
CA ILE A 104 11.76 -2.61 10.78
C ILE A 104 12.60 -3.75 11.33
N LYS A 105 12.78 -4.80 10.51
CA LYS A 105 13.66 -5.93 10.79
C LYS A 105 14.58 -6.17 9.61
N VAL A 106 15.87 -6.16 9.87
CA VAL A 106 16.90 -6.53 8.88
C VAL A 106 17.35 -7.96 9.16
N TYR A 107 17.44 -8.78 8.12
CA TYR A 107 17.85 -10.17 8.25
C TYR A 107 19.36 -10.32 8.06
N ASP A 108 20.02 -10.87 9.07
CA ASP A 108 21.47 -11.12 9.12
C ASP A 108 21.82 -12.62 9.06
N LYS A 109 20.84 -13.51 9.29
CA LYS A 109 20.99 -14.98 9.26
C LYS A 109 20.29 -15.58 8.04
N ASN A 110 20.93 -16.57 7.42
CA ASN A 110 20.43 -17.31 6.25
C ASN A 110 20.15 -16.44 5.01
N THR A 111 20.80 -15.30 4.88
CA THR A 111 20.76 -14.43 3.70
C THR A 111 21.99 -14.65 2.83
N SER A 112 21.86 -14.49 1.51
CA SER A 112 23.02 -14.52 0.62
C SER A 112 23.96 -13.36 0.95
N ARG A 113 25.28 -13.56 0.81
CA ARG A 113 26.26 -12.46 0.97
C ARG A 113 26.08 -11.33 -0.04
N ASN A 114 25.30 -11.57 -1.10
CA ASN A 114 25.07 -10.62 -2.19
C ASN A 114 23.69 -9.94 -2.13
N GLU A 115 22.99 -10.02 -0.99
CA GLU A 115 21.71 -9.35 -0.82
C GLU A 115 21.51 -8.85 0.61
N ILE A 116 20.73 -7.78 0.74
CA ILE A 116 20.22 -7.32 2.04
C ILE A 116 18.71 -7.44 1.99
N ILE A 117 18.13 -8.13 2.98
CA ILE A 117 16.69 -8.32 3.12
C ILE A 117 16.22 -7.57 4.35
N MET A 118 15.21 -6.72 4.16
CA MET A 118 14.59 -5.92 5.20
C MET A 118 13.07 -6.08 5.12
N ASP A 119 12.43 -6.30 6.25
CA ASP A 119 10.97 -6.26 6.38
C ASP A 119 10.56 -5.01 7.16
N VAL A 120 9.52 -4.35 6.66
CA VAL A 120 8.99 -3.10 7.17
C VAL A 120 7.48 -3.26 7.34
N ASP A 121 7.00 -3.05 8.55
CA ASP A 121 5.57 -3.02 8.84
C ASP A 121 5.00 -1.67 8.41
N VAL A 122 4.14 -1.64 7.39
CA VAL A 122 3.66 -0.42 6.72
C VAL A 122 2.18 -0.20 7.05
N PHE A 123 1.88 1.00 7.51
CA PHE A 123 0.52 1.50 7.75
C PHE A 123 0.27 2.72 6.88
N TYR A 124 -0.73 2.67 6.04
CA TYR A 124 -1.21 3.80 5.27
C TYR A 124 -2.66 4.06 5.64
N ALA A 125 -2.98 5.28 6.07
CA ALA A 125 -4.34 5.76 6.17
C ALA A 125 -4.36 7.21 5.68
N GLY A 126 -4.28 7.34 4.36
CA GLY A 126 -4.18 8.64 3.71
C GLY A 126 -5.52 9.29 3.46
N ASP A 127 -5.52 10.62 3.44
CA ASP A 127 -6.57 11.49 2.92
C ASP A 127 -6.61 11.47 1.38
N CYS A 128 -6.63 10.28 0.79
CA CYS A 128 -6.62 10.14 -0.65
C CYS A 128 -7.92 10.66 -1.27
N ASP A 129 -7.77 11.30 -2.42
CA ASP A 129 -8.88 11.73 -3.27
C ASP A 129 -8.59 11.23 -4.69
N ILE A 130 -9.11 10.04 -4.97
CA ILE A 130 -8.98 9.37 -6.25
C ILE A 130 -10.36 9.31 -6.89
N SER A 131 -10.53 9.87 -8.08
CA SER A 131 -11.74 9.74 -8.88
C SER A 131 -11.44 9.01 -10.19
N PHE A 132 -12.39 8.20 -10.62
CA PHE A 132 -12.30 7.40 -11.82
C PHE A 132 -13.62 7.46 -12.60
N VAL A 133 -13.54 7.11 -13.88
CA VAL A 133 -14.70 6.82 -14.72
C VAL A 133 -14.61 5.38 -15.16
N LEU A 134 -15.75 4.69 -15.20
CA LEU A 134 -15.90 3.35 -15.75
C LEU A 134 -17.17 3.30 -16.60
N SER A 135 -17.02 3.00 -17.90
CA SER A 135 -18.15 2.81 -18.82
C SER A 135 -19.20 3.94 -18.78
N GLY A 136 -18.75 5.19 -18.60
CA GLY A 136 -19.61 6.38 -18.55
C GLY A 136 -20.04 6.80 -17.14
N PHE A 137 -19.87 5.95 -16.13
CA PHE A 137 -20.17 6.27 -14.74
C PHE A 137 -18.95 6.85 -14.03
N SER A 138 -19.17 7.87 -13.21
CA SER A 138 -18.12 8.44 -12.36
C SER A 138 -18.14 7.79 -10.98
N GLY A 139 -16.96 7.60 -10.40
CA GLY A 139 -16.79 7.06 -9.07
C GLY A 139 -15.54 7.61 -8.40
N GLY A 140 -15.38 7.33 -7.12
CA GLY A 140 -14.21 7.74 -6.38
C GLY A 140 -13.89 6.81 -5.22
N ILE A 141 -12.64 6.85 -4.80
CA ILE A 141 -12.08 6.10 -3.68
C ILE A 141 -11.69 7.11 -2.61
N LYS A 142 -12.25 6.94 -1.41
CA LYS A 142 -11.92 7.72 -0.21
C LYS A 142 -11.53 6.80 0.95
N ASP A 143 -10.87 7.38 1.95
CA ASP A 143 -10.42 6.67 3.15
C ASP A 143 -9.62 5.41 2.81
N PHE A 144 -8.73 5.49 1.82
CA PHE A 144 -7.93 4.35 1.41
C PHE A 144 -6.89 4.02 2.47
N GLN A 145 -6.91 2.77 2.89
CA GLN A 145 -6.07 2.22 3.94
C GLN A 145 -5.35 1.00 3.42
N ILE A 146 -4.07 0.91 3.77
CA ILE A 146 -3.24 -0.28 3.54
C ILE A 146 -2.54 -0.62 4.85
N HIS A 147 -2.54 -1.89 5.22
CA HIS A 147 -1.68 -2.39 6.28
C HIS A 147 -1.06 -3.71 5.84
N GLY A 148 0.25 -3.85 6.02
CA GLY A 148 0.92 -5.12 5.78
C GLY A 148 2.44 -5.04 5.92
N LEU A 149 3.05 -6.23 5.90
CA LEU A 149 4.49 -6.40 6.02
C LEU A 149 5.15 -6.35 4.63
N LEU A 150 5.88 -5.27 4.36
CA LEU A 150 6.62 -5.01 3.13
C LEU A 150 8.05 -5.53 3.23
N ARG A 151 8.46 -6.40 2.31
CA ARG A 151 9.84 -6.85 2.13
C ARG A 151 10.55 -6.03 1.06
N ILE A 152 11.73 -5.55 1.41
CA ILE A 152 12.66 -4.85 0.55
C ILE A 152 13.91 -5.73 0.42
N VAL A 153 14.24 -6.11 -0.81
CA VAL A 153 15.44 -6.89 -1.13
C VAL A 153 16.37 -6.04 -1.98
N MET A 154 17.51 -5.66 -1.43
CA MET A 154 18.59 -4.97 -2.12
C MET A 154 19.52 -6.00 -2.74
N LYS A 155 19.54 -6.08 -4.08
CA LYS A 155 20.43 -7.00 -4.81
C LYS A 155 20.63 -6.62 -6.29
N PRO A 156 21.77 -6.99 -6.90
CA PRO A 156 22.98 -7.49 -6.24
C PRO A 156 23.68 -6.37 -5.45
N LEU A 157 24.48 -6.75 -4.45
CA LEU A 157 25.45 -5.84 -3.87
C LEU A 157 26.63 -5.72 -4.85
N ILE A 158 26.98 -4.48 -5.17
CA ILE A 158 28.03 -4.17 -6.16
C ILE A 158 29.19 -3.45 -5.47
N THR A 159 30.38 -3.53 -6.06
CA THR A 159 31.59 -2.90 -5.50
C THR A 159 31.78 -1.45 -5.93
N THR A 160 30.91 -0.95 -6.82
CA THR A 160 30.87 0.44 -7.28
C THR A 160 29.72 1.18 -6.61
N MET A 161 29.87 2.48 -6.36
CA MET A 161 28.77 3.30 -5.84
C MET A 161 27.54 3.19 -6.78
N PRO A 162 26.31 3.02 -6.25
CA PRO A 162 25.87 3.20 -4.86
C PRO A 162 25.94 1.93 -3.97
N LEU A 163 26.74 0.93 -4.33
CA LEU A 163 26.93 -0.36 -3.64
C LEU A 163 25.76 -1.33 -3.72
N VAL A 164 24.63 -0.90 -4.28
CA VAL A 164 23.44 -1.71 -4.54
C VAL A 164 23.04 -1.54 -6.01
N GLY A 165 22.91 -2.64 -6.74
CA GLY A 165 22.50 -2.63 -8.15
C GLY A 165 21.01 -2.32 -8.34
N GLY A 166 20.16 -2.81 -7.43
CA GLY A 166 18.73 -2.52 -7.45
C GLY A 166 17.98 -2.97 -6.21
N LEU A 167 16.70 -2.60 -6.17
CA LEU A 167 15.74 -2.94 -5.13
C LEU A 167 14.63 -3.81 -5.72
N GLN A 168 14.18 -4.79 -4.96
CA GLN A 168 12.92 -5.49 -5.19
C GLN A 168 12.02 -5.25 -3.98
N ILE A 169 10.84 -4.68 -4.22
CA ILE A 169 9.89 -4.33 -3.16
C ILE A 169 8.60 -5.13 -3.37
N PHE A 170 8.14 -5.83 -2.34
CA PHE A 170 6.90 -6.63 -2.34
C PHE A 170 6.43 -6.93 -0.90
N PHE A 171 5.13 -7.04 -0.65
CA PHE A 171 4.55 -7.56 0.58
C PHE A 171 4.72 -9.07 0.69
N LEU A 172 4.94 -9.54 1.91
CA LEU A 172 5.07 -10.96 2.21
C LEU A 172 3.75 -11.71 2.21
N ASN A 173 2.67 -11.02 2.58
CA ASN A 173 1.31 -11.53 2.58
C ASN A 173 0.41 -10.51 1.87
N ASN A 174 -0.79 -10.93 1.48
CA ASN A 174 -1.78 -9.99 0.94
C ASN A 174 -2.01 -8.85 1.96
N PRO A 175 -1.72 -7.59 1.60
CA PRO A 175 -1.94 -6.48 2.51
C PRO A 175 -3.44 -6.32 2.77
N ALA A 176 -3.78 -5.93 3.99
CA ALA A 176 -5.13 -5.53 4.35
C ALA A 176 -5.43 -4.17 3.69
N ILE A 177 -6.36 -4.17 2.75
CA ILE A 177 -6.78 -2.96 2.01
C ILE A 177 -8.24 -2.67 2.35
N ASP A 178 -8.52 -1.45 2.78
CA ASP A 178 -9.90 -0.96 2.95
C ASP A 178 -10.07 0.43 2.36
N PHE A 179 -11.27 0.71 1.86
CA PHE A 179 -11.63 1.99 1.27
C PHE A 179 -13.14 2.13 1.09
N ASN A 180 -13.59 3.37 0.96
CA ASN A 180 -14.97 3.71 0.64
C ASN A 180 -15.08 4.09 -0.84
N LEU A 181 -16.08 3.53 -1.52
CA LEU A 181 -16.47 3.98 -2.85
C LEU A 181 -17.49 5.12 -2.71
N VAL A 182 -17.24 6.25 -3.36
CA VAL A 182 -18.09 7.45 -3.34
C VAL A 182 -18.44 7.90 -4.75
N GLY A 183 -19.51 8.68 -4.92
CA GLY A 183 -19.94 9.19 -6.23
C GLY A 183 -20.47 8.12 -7.19
N VAL A 184 -20.50 6.87 -6.75
CA VAL A 184 -20.91 5.69 -7.49
C VAL A 184 -22.42 5.44 -7.43
N ALA A 185 -23.28 6.44 -7.20
CA ALA A 185 -24.72 6.23 -6.97
C ALA A 185 -25.37 5.35 -8.07
N ASP A 186 -25.10 5.68 -9.34
CA ASP A 186 -25.59 4.91 -10.49
C ASP A 186 -24.96 3.49 -10.60
N LEU A 187 -23.76 3.30 -10.04
CA LEU A 187 -23.06 2.00 -9.98
C LEU A 187 -23.47 1.17 -8.74
N LEU A 188 -23.93 1.82 -7.66
CA LEU A 188 -24.39 1.21 -6.42
C LEU A 188 -25.80 0.66 -6.54
N ASP A 189 -26.59 1.23 -7.46
CA ASP A 189 -27.93 0.73 -7.81
C ASP A 189 -27.87 -0.59 -8.60
N MET A 190 -26.70 -0.97 -9.14
CA MET A 190 -26.46 -2.28 -9.75
C MET A 190 -25.94 -3.29 -8.69
N PRO A 191 -26.73 -4.33 -8.34
CA PRO A 191 -26.32 -5.32 -7.36
C PRO A 191 -25.02 -6.02 -7.78
N GLY A 192 -24.03 -6.08 -6.88
CA GLY A 192 -22.77 -6.81 -7.07
C GLY A 192 -21.65 -6.04 -7.77
N LEU A 193 -21.93 -4.88 -8.38
CA LEU A 193 -20.92 -4.10 -9.10
C LEU A 193 -19.90 -3.44 -8.16
N SER A 194 -20.34 -2.90 -7.03
CA SER A 194 -19.46 -2.35 -6.00
C SER A 194 -18.51 -3.39 -5.42
N ASP A 195 -18.99 -4.62 -5.20
CA ASP A 195 -18.18 -5.70 -4.65
C ASP A 195 -17.17 -6.21 -5.69
N MET A 196 -17.58 -6.29 -6.96
CA MET A 196 -16.69 -6.62 -8.07
C MET A 196 -15.58 -5.57 -8.23
N LEU A 197 -15.93 -4.28 -8.27
CA LEU A 197 -14.96 -3.19 -8.34
C LEU A 197 -13.98 -3.22 -7.17
N ARG A 198 -14.50 -3.44 -5.97
CA ARG A 198 -13.67 -3.58 -4.77
C ARG A 198 -12.69 -4.73 -4.93
N ARG A 199 -13.18 -5.91 -5.36
CA ARG A 199 -12.37 -7.09 -5.58
C ARG A 199 -11.27 -6.82 -6.61
N ILE A 200 -11.61 -6.23 -7.76
CA ILE A 200 -10.63 -5.91 -8.81
C ILE A 200 -9.57 -4.95 -8.29
N ILE A 201 -9.95 -3.87 -7.59
CA ILE A 201 -8.97 -2.92 -7.04
C ILE A 201 -8.04 -3.63 -6.04
N VAL A 202 -8.59 -4.43 -5.12
CA VAL A 202 -7.81 -5.19 -4.14
C VAL A 202 -6.88 -6.18 -4.85
N GLU A 203 -7.38 -6.90 -5.85
CA GLU A 203 -6.60 -7.85 -6.65
C GLU A 203 -5.50 -7.18 -7.44
N GLN A 204 -5.72 -5.99 -8.03
CA GLN A 204 -4.69 -5.28 -8.79
C GLN A 204 -3.61 -4.69 -7.88
N VAL A 205 -4.01 -4.11 -6.74
CA VAL A 205 -3.08 -3.60 -5.74
C VAL A 205 -2.28 -4.74 -5.13
N ALA A 206 -2.92 -5.87 -4.80
CA ALA A 206 -2.24 -7.08 -4.36
C ALA A 206 -1.32 -7.61 -5.46
N ALA A 207 -1.81 -7.77 -6.69
CA ALA A 207 -1.05 -8.31 -7.81
C ALA A 207 0.23 -7.54 -8.04
N MET A 208 0.27 -6.21 -7.98
CA MET A 208 1.53 -5.49 -8.16
C MET A 208 2.52 -5.65 -6.99
N MET A 209 1.99 -5.83 -5.78
CA MET A 209 2.79 -5.72 -4.58
C MET A 209 2.99 -7.05 -3.87
N VAL A 210 2.48 -8.18 -4.36
CA VAL A 210 2.70 -9.52 -3.79
C VAL A 210 3.38 -10.43 -4.82
N LEU A 211 4.13 -11.42 -4.33
CA LEU A 211 4.82 -12.39 -5.19
C LEU A 211 3.85 -13.05 -6.20
N PRO A 212 4.28 -13.29 -7.46
CA PRO A 212 5.64 -13.16 -8.00
C PRO A 212 6.03 -11.74 -8.45
N ASN A 213 5.10 -10.78 -8.39
CA ASN A 213 5.33 -9.42 -8.85
C ASN A 213 6.15 -8.65 -7.81
N LYS A 214 7.16 -7.95 -8.30
CA LYS A 214 8.10 -7.17 -7.50
C LYS A 214 8.28 -5.85 -8.20
N LEU A 215 8.19 -4.73 -7.49
CA LEU A 215 8.53 -3.44 -8.05
C LEU A 215 10.07 -3.38 -8.16
N PRO A 216 10.68 -3.48 -9.35
CA PRO A 216 12.12 -3.45 -9.50
C PRO A 216 12.57 -2.01 -9.67
N ILE A 217 13.40 -1.52 -8.76
CA ILE A 217 14.02 -0.20 -8.88
C ILE A 217 15.49 -0.42 -9.22
N LYS A 218 15.91 -0.02 -10.42
CA LYS A 218 17.33 -0.03 -10.79
C LYS A 218 18.02 1.18 -10.18
N LEU A 219 19.13 0.94 -9.48
CA LEU A 219 19.92 1.99 -8.82
C LEU A 219 21.27 2.23 -9.50
N SER A 220 21.75 1.27 -10.30
CA SER A 220 23.01 1.37 -11.03
C SER A 220 22.87 0.77 -12.43
N GLU A 221 23.52 1.40 -13.41
CA GLU A 221 23.66 0.87 -14.78
C GLU A 221 24.73 -0.23 -14.87
N ALA A 222 25.49 -0.46 -13.80
CA ALA A 222 26.48 -1.53 -13.75
C ALA A 222 25.86 -2.94 -13.76
N VAL A 223 24.53 -3.05 -13.76
CA VAL A 223 23.75 -4.30 -13.71
C VAL A 223 22.51 -4.26 -14.62
#